data_AF-A0A9C9MJ95-F1
#
_entry.id   AF-A0A9C9MJ95-F1
#
_cell.length_a   1.000
_cell.length_b   1.000
_cell.length_c   1.000
_cell.angle_alpha   90.00
_cell.angle_beta   90.00
_cell.angle_gamma   90.00
#
_symmetry.space_group_name_H-M   'P 1'
#
loop_
_entity.id
_entity.type
_entity.pdbx_description
1 polymer ?
#
loop_
_entity_poly.entity_id
_entity_poly.type
_entity_poly.pdbx_seq_one_letter_code
_entity_poly.pdbx_strand_id
1 'polypeptide(L)'
;MMDKCKKYHELIKKQISSGLDEKENVVLTEHINQCKACSELIRIHKKIENAQENIPMPSPDEFRIMRQNTLRQIRLSVLDKSDSLSDYLIRFFTKIEFAYGLALLFLVLSVYSFFSSDQTHGKITSDFIEQIDYTAQQNRSLSDIENSPYTYSNIEIKEMDNQQIHLGFTVSTYIELIRDKNDPLVKEILAQSIINSSQIGAKLSTIAYAEEMIDSRLKETLLYVVKNDPDLAVRLKALDVLS
;
A
#
# COMPACT_ATOMS: atom_id res chain seq x y z
N MET A 1 25.60 -13.89 -19.72
CA MET A 1 25.88 -15.00 -18.76
C MET A 1 24.72 -15.23 -17.76
N MET A 2 23.77 -14.30 -17.60
CA MET A 2 22.63 -14.42 -16.66
C MET A 2 21.47 -15.33 -17.14
N ASP A 3 21.29 -15.54 -18.46
CA ASP A 3 20.17 -16.36 -18.96
C ASP A 3 20.26 -17.84 -18.56
N LYS A 4 21.46 -18.38 -18.39
CA LYS A 4 21.64 -19.79 -18.00
C LYS A 4 21.19 -20.06 -16.56
N CYS A 5 21.20 -19.05 -15.68
CA CYS A 5 20.81 -19.20 -14.28
C CYS A 5 19.28 -19.19 -14.06
N LYS A 6 18.51 -18.65 -15.00
CA LYS A 6 17.06 -18.47 -14.86
C LYS A 6 16.34 -19.79 -14.65
N LYS A 7 16.73 -20.85 -15.39
CA LYS A 7 16.19 -22.20 -15.22
C LYS A 7 16.46 -22.78 -13.82
N TYR A 8 17.61 -22.46 -13.23
CA TYR A 8 17.99 -22.96 -11.92
C TYR A 8 17.34 -22.18 -10.78
N HIS A 9 16.98 -20.90 -10.98
CA HIS A 9 16.18 -20.16 -10.00
C HIS A 9 14.80 -20.81 -9.76
N GLU A 10 14.15 -21.32 -10.81
CA GLU A 10 12.90 -22.06 -10.65
C GLU A 10 13.09 -23.37 -9.87
N LEU A 11 14.19 -24.08 -10.10
CA LEU A 11 14.53 -25.28 -9.32
C LEU A 11 14.84 -24.95 -7.85
N ILE A 12 15.53 -23.84 -7.58
CA ILE A 12 15.80 -23.37 -6.21
C ILE A 12 14.48 -23.02 -5.50
N LYS A 13 13.58 -22.32 -6.19
CA LYS A 13 12.25 -21.97 -5.66
C LYS A 13 11.44 -23.23 -5.35
N LYS A 14 11.44 -24.21 -6.26
CA LYS A 14 10.78 -25.51 -6.08
C LYS A 14 11.38 -26.32 -4.93
N GLN A 15 12.70 -26.29 -4.75
CA GLN A 15 13.38 -26.93 -3.61
C GLN A 15 12.87 -26.38 -2.27
N ILE A 16 12.68 -25.06 -2.19
CA ILE A 16 12.21 -24.38 -0.97
C ILE A 16 10.73 -24.67 -0.69
N SER A 17 9.88 -24.73 -1.72
CA SER A 17 8.43 -24.83 -1.54
C SER A 17 7.89 -26.25 -1.40
N SER A 18 8.44 -27.20 -2.15
CA SER A 18 7.80 -28.51 -2.36
C SER A 18 8.77 -29.70 -2.36
N GLY A 19 10.07 -29.44 -2.20
CA GLY A 19 11.12 -30.43 -2.47
C GLY A 19 11.33 -30.67 -3.97
N LEU A 20 12.53 -31.15 -4.32
CA LEU A 20 12.88 -31.54 -5.68
C LEU A 20 12.83 -33.05 -5.84
N ASP A 21 12.55 -33.51 -7.05
CA ASP A 21 12.78 -34.92 -7.38
C ASP A 21 14.29 -35.24 -7.41
N GLU A 22 14.65 -36.52 -7.31
CA GLU A 22 16.05 -36.94 -7.23
C GLU A 22 16.88 -36.53 -8.46
N LYS A 23 16.27 -36.49 -9.65
CA LYS A 23 16.94 -36.12 -10.91
C LYS A 23 17.19 -34.61 -10.97
N GLU A 24 16.21 -33.80 -10.60
CA GLU A 24 16.28 -32.36 -10.50
C GLU A 24 17.31 -31.93 -9.46
N ASN A 25 17.39 -32.65 -8.34
CA ASN A 25 18.35 -32.37 -7.28
C ASN A 25 19.80 -32.62 -7.74
N VAL A 26 20.06 -33.68 -8.49
CA VAL A 26 21.37 -33.93 -9.10
C VAL A 26 21.76 -32.81 -10.07
N VAL A 27 20.83 -32.41 -10.95
CA VAL A 27 21.05 -31.33 -11.93
C VAL A 27 21.31 -29.99 -11.26
N LEU A 28 20.57 -29.69 -10.19
CA LEU A 28 20.76 -28.44 -9.44
C LEU A 28 22.09 -28.45 -8.68
N THR A 29 22.45 -29.58 -8.04
CA THR A 29 23.72 -29.73 -7.30
C THR A 29 24.94 -29.56 -8.21
N GLU A 30 24.90 -30.14 -9.41
CA GLU A 30 25.96 -29.97 -10.40
C GLU A 30 26.14 -28.49 -10.79
N HIS A 31 25.05 -27.76 -11.00
CA HIS A 31 25.10 -26.34 -11.33
C HIS A 31 25.62 -25.47 -10.19
N ILE A 32 25.20 -25.75 -8.94
CA ILE A 32 25.63 -25.01 -7.76
C ILE A 32 27.15 -25.08 -7.58
N ASN A 33 27.76 -26.23 -7.88
CA ASN A 33 29.21 -26.42 -7.78
C ASN A 33 29.98 -25.58 -8.81
N GLN A 34 29.35 -25.21 -9.92
CA GLN A 34 29.96 -24.43 -11.00
C GLN A 34 29.59 -22.95 -10.95
N CYS A 35 28.47 -22.59 -10.31
CA CYS A 35 27.93 -21.23 -10.28
C CYS A 35 27.95 -20.63 -8.87
N LYS A 36 28.92 -19.72 -8.64
CA LYS A 36 29.09 -19.03 -7.35
C LYS A 36 27.84 -18.25 -6.90
N ALA A 37 27.12 -17.62 -7.84
CA ALA A 37 25.93 -16.84 -7.52
C ALA A 37 24.78 -17.72 -6.99
N CYS A 38 24.50 -18.85 -7.66
CA CYS A 38 23.45 -19.77 -7.22
C CYS A 38 23.82 -20.50 -5.92
N SER A 39 25.10 -20.80 -5.71
CA SER A 39 25.61 -21.34 -4.44
C SER A 39 25.38 -20.38 -3.27
N GLU A 40 25.69 -19.09 -3.46
CA GLU A 40 25.50 -18.08 -2.42
C GLU A 40 24.01 -17.89 -2.07
N LEU A 41 23.13 -17.92 -3.08
CA LEU A 41 21.69 -17.82 -2.87
C LEU A 41 21.15 -18.96 -1.99
N ILE A 42 21.54 -20.21 -2.27
CA ILE A 42 21.14 -21.36 -1.45
C ILE A 42 21.73 -21.28 -0.04
N ARG A 43 22.97 -20.81 0.09
CA ARG A 43 23.60 -20.60 1.39
C ARG A 43 22.82 -19.60 2.25
N ILE A 44 22.30 -18.52 1.63
CA ILE A 44 21.44 -17.55 2.31
C ILE A 44 20.13 -18.21 2.74
N HIS A 45 19.47 -18.97 1.88
CA HIS A 45 18.24 -19.67 2.23
C HIS A 45 18.42 -20.64 3.40
N LYS A 46 19.47 -21.48 3.38
CA LYS A 46 19.78 -22.37 4.51
C LYS A 46 20.07 -21.62 5.80
N LYS A 47 20.71 -20.46 5.72
CA LYS A 47 20.91 -19.61 6.91
C LYS A 47 19.60 -19.09 7.49
N ILE A 48 18.65 -18.71 6.63
CA ILE A 48 17.32 -18.24 7.06
C ILE A 48 16.53 -19.40 7.67
N GLU A 49 16.53 -20.57 7.04
CA GLU A 49 15.86 -21.78 7.52
C GLU A 49 16.40 -22.20 8.89
N ASN A 50 17.72 -22.29 9.04
CA ASN A 50 18.36 -22.59 10.33
C ASN A 50 18.12 -21.50 11.38
N ALA A 51 17.96 -20.25 10.95
CA ALA A 51 17.61 -19.15 11.84
C ALA A 51 16.17 -19.29 12.34
N GLN A 52 15.23 -19.75 11.50
CA GLN A 52 13.83 -19.99 11.87
C GLN A 52 13.67 -21.14 12.87
N GLU A 53 14.43 -22.22 12.72
CA GLU A 53 14.36 -23.36 13.66
C GLU A 53 14.77 -23.00 15.10
N ASN A 54 15.52 -21.91 15.30
CA ASN A 54 16.06 -21.52 16.60
C ASN A 54 15.53 -20.17 17.12
N ILE A 55 14.41 -19.67 16.60
CA ILE A 55 13.79 -18.47 17.16
C ILE A 55 12.96 -18.90 18.37
N PRO A 56 13.37 -18.58 19.61
CA PRO A 56 12.51 -18.81 20.75
C PRO A 56 11.21 -18.04 20.54
N MET A 57 10.08 -18.73 20.62
CA MET A 57 8.78 -18.08 20.55
C MET A 57 8.71 -17.09 21.71
N PRO A 58 8.48 -15.79 21.45
CA PRO A 58 8.45 -14.81 22.52
C PRO A 58 7.34 -15.19 23.51
N SER A 59 7.62 -15.01 24.80
CA SER A 59 6.60 -15.14 25.82
C SER A 59 5.45 -14.15 25.56
N PRO A 60 4.23 -14.42 26.08
CA PRO A 60 3.10 -13.50 25.95
C PRO A 60 3.40 -12.07 26.44
N ASP A 61 4.25 -11.94 27.47
CA ASP A 61 4.69 -10.65 28.00
C ASP A 61 5.66 -9.92 27.05
N GLU A 62 6.62 -10.63 26.45
CA GLU A 62 7.52 -10.05 25.44
C GLU A 62 6.73 -9.56 24.22
N PHE A 63 5.76 -10.34 23.75
CA PHE A 63 4.86 -9.91 22.67
C PHE A 63 4.10 -8.63 23.01
N ARG A 64 3.59 -8.54 24.25
CA ARG A 64 2.88 -7.34 24.72
C ARG A 64 3.79 -6.11 24.72
N ILE A 65 5.04 -6.25 25.16
CA ILE A 65 6.05 -5.17 25.15
C ILE A 65 6.40 -4.77 23.71
N MET A 66 6.63 -5.74 22.82
CA MET A 66 6.91 -5.48 21.41
C MET A 66 5.75 -4.71 20.75
N ARG A 67 4.50 -5.14 20.97
CA ARG A 67 3.31 -4.45 20.47
C ARG A 67 3.22 -3.00 20.97
N GLN A 68 3.46 -2.78 22.26
CA GLN A 68 3.44 -1.43 22.83
C GLN A 68 4.53 -0.53 22.22
N ASN A 69 5.74 -1.06 22.01
CA ASN A 69 6.85 -0.34 21.40
C ASN A 69 6.56 0.02 19.93
N THR A 70 6.01 -0.92 19.15
CA THR A 70 5.60 -0.66 17.77
C THR A 70 4.52 0.41 17.69
N LEU A 71 3.47 0.32 18.52
CA LEU A 71 2.41 1.33 18.56
C LEU A 71 2.94 2.71 18.99
N ARG A 72 3.90 2.75 19.91
CA ARG A 72 4.56 3.98 20.31
C ARG A 72 5.35 4.61 19.16
N GLN A 73 6.11 3.82 18.40
CA GLN A 73 6.86 4.31 17.24
C GLN A 73 5.94 4.85 16.15
N ILE A 74 4.81 4.18 15.90
CA ILE A 74 3.79 4.65 14.94
C ILE A 74 3.21 6.00 15.38
N ARG A 75 2.92 6.20 16.67
CA ARG A 75 2.43 7.51 17.15
C ARG A 75 3.46 8.61 16.99
N LEU A 76 4.73 8.30 17.29
CA LEU A 76 5.81 9.29 17.17
C LEU A 76 6.06 9.69 15.71
N SER A 77 5.99 8.75 14.76
CA SER A 77 6.15 9.06 13.33
C SER A 77 5.00 9.87 12.74
N VAL A 78 3.80 9.79 13.35
CA VAL A 78 2.65 10.63 12.97
C VAL A 78 2.80 12.06 13.48
N LEU A 79 3.34 12.24 14.69
CA LEU A 79 3.50 13.56 15.30
C LEU A 79 4.64 14.38 14.67
N ASP A 80 5.70 13.73 14.16
CA ASP A 80 6.89 14.41 13.61
C ASP A 80 6.66 15.08 12.24
N LYS A 81 5.47 14.90 11.63
CA LYS A 81 5.12 15.49 10.32
C LYS A 81 4.25 16.76 10.41
N SER A 82 3.98 17.28 11.61
CA SER A 82 2.93 18.31 11.83
C SER A 82 3.42 19.73 12.14
N ASP A 83 4.72 20.02 12.24
CA ASP A 83 5.17 21.26 12.95
C ASP A 83 5.96 22.30 12.13
N SER A 84 5.87 22.39 10.79
CA SER A 84 6.62 23.44 10.06
C SER A 84 5.89 24.30 9.03
N LEU A 85 4.64 23.99 8.66
CA LEU A 85 3.93 24.76 7.63
C LEU A 85 2.90 25.76 8.17
N SER A 86 2.33 25.54 9.36
CA SER A 86 1.36 26.46 9.96
C SER A 86 2.02 27.75 10.47
N ASP A 87 3.20 27.65 11.09
CA ASP A 87 3.89 28.79 11.69
C ASP A 87 4.43 29.79 10.66
N TYR A 88 4.73 29.35 9.44
CA TYR A 88 5.21 30.23 8.37
C TYR A 88 4.06 31.04 7.74
N LEU A 89 2.89 30.43 7.61
CA LEU A 89 1.70 31.10 7.05
C LEU A 89 1.15 32.16 8.01
N ILE A 90 1.11 31.88 9.32
CA ILE A 90 0.57 32.80 10.33
C ILE A 90 1.37 34.13 10.38
N ARG A 91 2.68 34.10 10.10
CA ARG A 91 3.52 35.32 10.07
C ARG A 91 3.33 36.17 8.81
N PHE A 92 2.83 35.60 7.73
CA PHE A 92 2.61 36.35 6.48
C PHE A 92 1.29 37.16 6.50
N PHE A 93 0.30 36.73 7.30
CA PHE A 93 -1.03 37.34 7.35
C PHE A 93 -1.19 38.52 8.32
N THR A 94 -0.14 38.96 9.03
CA THR A 94 -0.23 40.06 10.01
C THR A 94 -0.02 41.46 9.40
N LYS A 95 0.15 41.59 8.08
CA LYS A 95 0.20 42.90 7.41
C LYS A 95 -1.21 43.35 6.99
N ILE A 96 -1.70 44.38 7.67
CA ILE A 96 -3.06 44.94 7.61
C ILE A 96 -3.53 45.34 6.20
N GLU A 97 -2.62 45.59 5.25
CA GLU A 97 -2.98 46.01 3.89
C GLU A 97 -3.51 44.87 2.99
N PHE A 98 -3.32 43.60 3.37
CA PHE A 98 -3.87 42.45 2.63
C PHE A 98 -5.25 41.96 3.09
N ALA A 99 -5.74 42.46 4.24
CA ALA A 99 -6.96 41.93 4.88
C ALA A 99 -8.24 42.17 4.06
N TYR A 100 -8.36 43.32 3.40
CA TYR A 100 -9.58 43.68 2.66
C TYR A 100 -9.69 42.96 1.30
N GLY A 101 -8.57 42.71 0.64
CA GLY A 101 -8.55 41.94 -0.61
C GLY A 101 -8.91 40.47 -0.41
N LEU A 102 -8.45 39.87 0.69
CA LEU A 102 -8.76 38.49 1.05
C LEU A 102 -10.21 38.31 1.49
N ALA A 103 -10.79 39.26 2.24
CA ALA A 103 -12.19 39.16 2.67
C ALA A 103 -13.17 39.07 1.48
N LEU A 104 -12.93 39.85 0.41
CA LEU A 104 -13.72 39.82 -0.81
C LEU A 104 -13.52 38.51 -1.60
N LEU A 105 -12.28 38.01 -1.67
CA LEU A 105 -11.97 36.74 -2.32
C LEU A 105 -12.59 35.55 -1.58
N PHE A 106 -12.60 35.57 -0.23
CA PHE A 106 -13.28 34.59 0.61
C PHE A 106 -14.80 34.63 0.46
N LEU A 107 -15.39 35.81 0.23
CA LEU A 107 -16.84 35.94 0.01
C LEU A 107 -17.26 35.38 -1.36
N VAL A 108 -16.44 35.61 -2.39
CA VAL A 108 -16.68 35.03 -3.73
C VAL A 108 -16.44 33.52 -3.72
N LEU A 109 -15.37 33.06 -3.06
CA LEU A 109 -15.08 31.62 -2.91
C LEU A 109 -16.10 30.90 -2.04
N SER A 110 -16.63 31.53 -0.98
CA SER A 110 -17.63 30.90 -0.12
C SER A 110 -18.97 30.71 -0.84
N VAL A 111 -19.40 31.69 -1.64
CA VAL A 111 -20.61 31.55 -2.47
C VAL A 111 -20.42 30.52 -3.58
N TYR A 112 -19.23 30.46 -4.19
CA TYR A 112 -18.92 29.47 -5.22
C TYR A 112 -18.85 28.04 -4.64
N SER A 113 -18.19 27.86 -3.49
CA SER A 113 -18.14 26.55 -2.81
C SER A 113 -19.51 26.11 -2.31
N PHE A 114 -20.34 27.02 -1.79
CA PHE A 114 -21.70 26.67 -1.32
C PHE A 114 -22.60 26.15 -2.45
N PHE A 115 -22.43 26.64 -3.69
CA PHE A 115 -23.18 26.13 -4.85
C PHE A 115 -22.53 24.91 -5.54
N SER A 116 -21.26 24.63 -5.28
CA SER A 116 -20.50 23.59 -6.02
C SER A 116 -20.21 22.32 -5.22
N SER A 117 -20.47 22.28 -3.90
CA SER A 117 -19.82 21.32 -3.01
C SER A 117 -20.57 20.01 -2.67
N ASP A 118 -21.84 19.77 -3.02
CA ASP A 118 -22.57 18.70 -2.29
C ASP A 118 -23.31 17.61 -3.09
N GLN A 119 -23.18 17.53 -4.42
CA GLN A 119 -23.97 16.52 -5.17
C GLN A 119 -23.21 15.29 -5.69
N THR A 120 -21.88 15.27 -5.69
CA THR A 120 -21.12 14.14 -6.26
C THR A 120 -20.62 13.14 -5.21
N HIS A 121 -20.31 13.56 -3.99
CA HIS A 121 -19.82 12.64 -2.94
C HIS A 121 -20.93 11.87 -2.21
N GLY A 122 -22.14 12.44 -2.09
CA GLY A 122 -23.26 11.74 -1.44
C GLY A 122 -23.88 10.60 -2.25
N LYS A 123 -23.77 10.63 -3.58
CA LYS A 123 -24.43 9.65 -4.46
C LYS A 123 -23.66 8.34 -4.62
N ILE A 124 -22.33 8.40 -4.69
CA ILE A 124 -21.50 7.19 -4.81
C ILE A 124 -21.55 6.38 -3.50
N THR A 125 -21.61 7.07 -2.36
CA THR A 125 -21.71 6.41 -1.06
C THR A 125 -23.10 5.80 -0.83
N SER A 126 -24.18 6.44 -1.26
CA SER A 126 -25.53 5.86 -1.14
C SER A 126 -25.69 4.59 -1.96
N ASP A 127 -25.28 4.60 -3.23
CA ASP A 127 -25.45 3.45 -4.13
C ASP A 127 -24.60 2.24 -3.66
N PHE A 128 -23.42 2.51 -3.11
CA PHE A 128 -22.55 1.48 -2.53
C PHE A 128 -23.10 0.93 -1.21
N ILE A 129 -23.63 1.79 -0.34
CA ILE A 129 -24.28 1.36 0.91
C ILE A 129 -25.50 0.49 0.61
N GLU A 130 -26.30 0.84 -0.39
CA GLU A 130 -27.44 0.03 -0.83
C GLU A 130 -27.01 -1.35 -1.33
N GLN A 131 -25.90 -1.44 -2.08
CA GLN A 131 -25.35 -2.72 -2.53
C GLN A 131 -24.85 -3.60 -1.38
N ILE A 132 -24.18 -2.99 -0.38
CA ILE A 132 -23.75 -3.69 0.83
C ILE A 132 -24.95 -4.21 1.61
N ASP A 133 -25.97 -3.37 1.81
CA ASP A 133 -27.18 -3.74 2.57
C ASP A 133 -27.94 -4.88 1.88
N TYR A 134 -28.09 -4.81 0.55
CA TYR A 134 -28.66 -5.90 -0.23
C TYR A 134 -27.90 -7.20 -0.05
N THR A 135 -26.57 -7.17 -0.11
CA THR A 135 -25.72 -8.36 0.10
C THR A 135 -25.86 -8.90 1.53
N ALA A 136 -25.89 -8.02 2.53
CA ALA A 136 -26.07 -8.39 3.93
C ALA A 136 -27.41 -9.09 4.19
N GLN A 137 -28.49 -8.64 3.55
CA GLN A 137 -29.82 -9.28 3.65
C GLN A 137 -29.88 -10.67 3.00
N GLN A 138 -29.02 -10.94 2.01
CA GLN A 138 -28.93 -12.24 1.34
C GLN A 138 -28.04 -13.24 2.07
N ASN A 139 -27.06 -12.77 2.84
CA ASN A 139 -26.15 -13.62 3.61
C ASN A 139 -26.85 -14.21 4.84
N ARG A 140 -27.51 -15.36 4.66
CA ARG A 140 -28.29 -16.03 5.72
C ARG A 140 -27.53 -17.17 6.39
N SER A 141 -26.41 -17.60 5.82
CA SER A 141 -25.57 -18.67 6.33
C SER A 141 -24.13 -18.21 6.53
N LEU A 142 -23.40 -18.93 7.39
CA LEU A 142 -21.98 -18.67 7.62
C LEU A 142 -21.15 -18.78 6.32
N SER A 143 -21.50 -19.72 5.44
CA SER A 143 -20.86 -19.88 4.13
C SER A 143 -21.05 -18.66 3.23
N ASP A 144 -22.18 -17.95 3.32
CA ASP A 144 -22.40 -16.74 2.53
C ASP A 144 -21.50 -15.59 3.01
N ILE A 145 -21.21 -15.54 4.32
CA ILE A 145 -20.31 -14.57 4.92
C ILE A 145 -18.85 -14.87 4.53
N GLU A 146 -18.44 -16.13 4.59
CA GLU A 146 -17.08 -16.55 4.21
C GLU A 146 -16.78 -16.28 2.72
N ASN A 147 -17.79 -16.40 1.87
CA ASN A 147 -17.67 -16.14 0.42
C ASN A 147 -18.11 -14.73 0.02
N SER A 148 -18.23 -13.81 0.97
CA SER A 148 -18.62 -12.42 0.72
C SER A 148 -17.61 -11.75 -0.23
N PRO A 149 -18.07 -10.99 -1.25
CA PRO A 149 -17.19 -10.19 -2.10
C PRO A 149 -16.57 -8.99 -1.37
N TYR A 150 -17.02 -8.72 -0.15
CA TYR A 150 -16.56 -7.62 0.70
C TYR A 150 -15.79 -8.13 1.91
N THR A 151 -14.66 -7.48 2.20
CA THR A 151 -13.90 -7.62 3.43
C THR A 151 -14.09 -6.36 4.28
N TYR A 152 -14.42 -6.55 5.56
CA TYR A 152 -14.62 -5.47 6.52
C TYR A 152 -13.40 -5.36 7.45
N SER A 153 -12.92 -4.15 7.68
CA SER A 153 -11.77 -3.89 8.57
C SER A 153 -11.97 -2.58 9.34
N ASN A 154 -11.13 -2.34 10.36
CA ASN A 154 -11.19 -1.13 11.21
C ASN A 154 -12.59 -0.88 11.81
N ILE A 155 -13.22 -1.93 12.34
CA ILE A 155 -14.58 -1.87 12.88
C ILE A 155 -14.59 -1.10 14.20
N GLU A 156 -15.38 -0.03 14.25
CA GLU A 156 -15.72 0.76 15.44
C GLU A 156 -17.20 0.58 15.75
N ILE A 157 -17.51 0.11 16.95
CA ILE A 157 -18.89 -0.08 17.43
C ILE A 157 -19.07 0.80 18.64
N LYS A 158 -20.06 1.68 18.59
CA LYS A 158 -20.52 2.50 19.71
C LYS A 158 -22.01 2.29 19.89
N GLU A 159 -22.41 1.83 21.06
CA GLU A 159 -23.82 1.77 21.41
C GLU A 159 -24.36 3.20 21.50
N MET A 160 -25.42 3.47 20.73
CA MET A 160 -26.26 4.64 20.91
C MET A 160 -27.45 4.22 21.80
N ASP A 161 -28.47 5.06 21.98
CA ASP A 161 -29.64 4.72 22.81
C ASP A 161 -30.25 3.33 22.49
N ASN A 162 -31.18 2.84 23.33
CA ASN A 162 -31.67 1.45 23.49
C ASN A 162 -31.91 0.53 22.25
N GLN A 163 -31.79 0.97 20.99
CA GLN A 163 -31.89 0.13 19.79
C GLN A 163 -30.98 0.55 18.62
N GLN A 164 -30.02 1.45 18.83
CA GLN A 164 -29.16 1.94 17.74
C GLN A 164 -27.68 1.71 18.07
N ILE A 165 -26.91 1.37 17.04
CA ILE A 165 -25.45 1.32 17.13
C ILE A 165 -24.87 2.26 16.07
N HIS A 166 -23.86 3.02 16.46
CA HIS A 166 -22.97 3.68 15.52
C HIS A 166 -21.90 2.68 15.10
N LEU A 167 -21.89 2.34 13.82
CA LEU A 167 -21.00 1.36 13.20
C LEU A 167 -20.10 2.08 12.19
N GLY A 168 -18.81 2.18 12.48
CA GLY A 168 -17.78 2.68 11.57
C GLY A 168 -16.92 1.53 11.07
N PHE A 169 -16.63 1.45 9.77
CA PHE A 169 -15.77 0.40 9.21
C PHE A 169 -15.20 0.81 7.85
N THR A 170 -14.14 0.12 7.45
CA THR A 170 -13.57 0.18 6.10
C THR A 170 -14.01 -1.06 5.32
N VAL A 171 -14.52 -0.85 4.11
CA VAL A 171 -14.85 -1.92 3.17
C VAL A 171 -13.80 -1.99 2.08
N SER A 172 -13.32 -3.19 1.80
CA SER A 172 -12.50 -3.48 0.62
C SER A 172 -13.09 -4.63 -0.18
N THR A 173 -12.86 -4.62 -1.48
CA THR A 173 -13.26 -5.70 -2.39
C THR A 173 -12.12 -5.98 -3.36
N TYR A 174 -12.01 -7.23 -3.80
CA TYR A 174 -11.06 -7.62 -4.84
C TYR A 174 -11.70 -7.47 -6.20
N ILE A 175 -11.07 -6.68 -7.07
CA ILE A 175 -11.55 -6.40 -8.42
C ILE A 175 -10.46 -6.83 -9.40
N GLU A 176 -10.79 -7.79 -10.26
CA GLU A 176 -9.95 -8.20 -11.37
C GLU A 176 -10.50 -7.60 -12.67
N LEU A 177 -9.67 -6.86 -13.40
CA LEU A 177 -10.06 -6.18 -14.64
C LEU A 177 -8.97 -6.36 -15.70
N ILE A 178 -9.41 -6.57 -16.95
CA ILE A 178 -8.55 -6.55 -18.13
C ILE A 178 -8.79 -5.22 -18.84
N ARG A 179 -7.75 -4.40 -18.97
CA ARG A 179 -7.79 -3.05 -19.56
C ARG A 179 -6.59 -2.81 -20.47
N ASP A 180 -6.72 -1.81 -21.34
CA ASP A 180 -5.60 -1.33 -22.15
C ASP A 180 -4.53 -0.69 -21.27
N LYS A 181 -3.26 -0.81 -21.65
CA LYS A 181 -2.16 -0.16 -20.92
C LYS A 181 -2.36 1.36 -20.85
N ASN A 182 -2.92 2.00 -21.87
CA ASN A 182 -3.11 3.45 -21.88
C ASN A 182 -4.41 3.90 -21.19
N ASP A 183 -5.17 3.00 -20.57
CA ASP A 183 -6.40 3.33 -19.87
C ASP A 183 -6.12 4.30 -18.69
N PRO A 184 -6.82 5.45 -18.61
CA PRO A 184 -6.67 6.40 -17.51
C PRO A 184 -6.81 5.77 -16.11
N LEU A 185 -7.68 4.78 -15.95
CA LEU A 185 -7.89 4.08 -14.68
C LEU A 185 -6.66 3.27 -14.29
N VAL A 186 -5.99 2.61 -15.25
CA VAL A 186 -4.76 1.84 -14.98
C VAL A 186 -3.69 2.79 -14.46
N LYS A 187 -3.52 3.94 -15.11
CA LYS A 187 -2.52 4.95 -14.70
C LYS A 187 -2.81 5.55 -13.33
N GLU A 188 -4.09 5.81 -13.01
CA GLU A 188 -4.53 6.21 -11.68
C GLU A 188 -4.13 5.17 -10.62
N ILE A 189 -4.47 3.89 -10.86
CA ILE A 189 -4.18 2.80 -9.93
C ILE A 189 -2.67 2.65 -9.71
N LEU A 190 -1.87 2.75 -10.77
CA LEU A 190 -0.41 2.72 -10.68
C LEU A 190 0.11 3.90 -9.85
N ALA A 191 -0.33 5.13 -10.14
CA ALA A 191 0.08 6.31 -9.41
C ALA A 191 -0.24 6.21 -7.91
N GLN A 192 -1.48 5.80 -7.57
CA GLN A 192 -1.88 5.61 -6.19
C GLN A 192 -1.09 4.49 -5.51
N SER A 193 -0.82 3.39 -6.22
CA SER A 193 -0.08 2.24 -5.68
C SER A 193 1.38 2.58 -5.40
N ILE A 194 2.01 3.41 -6.24
CA ILE A 194 3.37 3.94 -6.03
C ILE A 194 3.43 4.79 -4.75
N ILE A 195 2.44 5.66 -4.53
CA ILE A 195 2.41 6.58 -3.39
C ILE A 195 2.03 5.86 -2.10
N ASN A 196 0.93 5.10 -2.12
CA ASN A 196 0.22 4.65 -0.93
C ASN A 196 0.50 3.20 -0.51
N SER A 197 1.15 2.39 -1.35
CA SER A 197 1.45 1.01 -0.97
C SER A 197 2.39 0.97 0.26
N SER A 198 2.04 0.16 1.26
CA SER A 198 2.92 -0.09 2.40
C SER A 198 4.03 -1.10 2.09
N GLN A 199 3.91 -1.84 0.99
CA GLN A 199 4.82 -2.92 0.62
C GLN A 199 5.87 -2.43 -0.39
N ILE A 200 7.14 -2.40 0.02
CA ILE A 200 8.27 -1.97 -0.82
C ILE A 200 8.32 -2.75 -2.15
N GLY A 201 8.15 -4.08 -2.10
CA GLY A 201 8.16 -4.91 -3.31
C GLY A 201 7.08 -4.52 -4.31
N ALA A 202 5.86 -4.25 -3.83
CA ALA A 202 4.76 -3.79 -4.68
C ALA A 202 5.03 -2.39 -5.26
N LYS A 203 5.65 -1.48 -4.50
CA LYS A 203 6.08 -0.18 -5.05
C LYS A 203 7.09 -0.35 -6.17
N LEU A 204 8.14 -1.14 -5.95
CA LEU A 204 9.19 -1.37 -6.94
C LEU A 204 8.65 -2.01 -8.21
N SER A 205 7.77 -3.02 -8.09
CA SER A 205 7.13 -3.64 -9.26
C SER A 205 6.23 -2.67 -10.01
N THR A 206 5.48 -1.83 -9.29
CA THR A 206 4.60 -0.82 -9.88
C THR A 206 5.39 0.26 -10.60
N ILE A 207 6.50 0.73 -10.02
CA ILE A 207 7.42 1.70 -10.66
C ILE A 207 8.03 1.11 -11.94
N ALA A 208 8.50 -0.14 -11.88
CA ALA A 208 9.05 -0.83 -13.05
C ALA A 208 8.01 -0.99 -14.17
N TYR A 209 6.76 -1.26 -13.83
CA TYR A 209 5.68 -1.34 -14.82
C TYR A 209 5.29 0.02 -15.40
N ALA A 210 5.36 1.09 -14.59
CA ALA A 210 5.04 2.45 -15.01
C ALA A 210 6.02 3.01 -16.06
N GLU A 211 7.23 2.45 -16.17
CA GLU A 211 8.27 2.83 -17.14
C GLU A 211 7.76 2.80 -18.59
N GLU A 212 6.93 1.82 -18.95
CA GLU A 212 6.38 1.68 -20.30
C GLU A 212 5.21 2.65 -20.59
N MET A 213 4.72 3.36 -19.56
CA MET A 213 3.43 4.04 -19.57
C MET A 213 3.52 5.50 -19.07
N ILE A 214 4.73 6.06 -19.00
CA ILE A 214 4.99 7.39 -18.44
C ILE A 214 4.16 8.46 -19.16
N ASP A 215 3.39 9.21 -18.37
CA ASP A 215 2.78 10.48 -18.78
C ASP A 215 3.10 11.58 -17.76
N SER A 216 2.53 12.78 -17.96
CA SER A 216 2.77 13.92 -17.05
C SER A 216 2.46 13.60 -15.59
N ARG A 217 1.38 12.84 -15.35
CA ARG A 217 0.93 12.52 -14.00
C ARG A 217 1.80 11.48 -13.33
N LEU A 218 2.17 10.41 -14.05
CA LEU A 218 3.09 9.42 -13.54
C LEU A 218 4.48 10.03 -13.32
N LYS A 219 4.92 10.95 -14.18
CA LYS A 219 6.17 11.69 -13.99
C LYS A 219 6.16 12.53 -12.70
N GLU A 220 5.08 13.27 -12.44
CA GLU A 220 4.92 14.01 -11.17
C GLU A 220 4.90 13.08 -9.96
N THR A 221 4.23 11.93 -10.09
CA THR A 221 4.17 10.90 -9.04
C THR A 221 5.56 10.35 -8.72
N LEU A 222 6.35 10.00 -9.74
CA LEU A 222 7.72 9.51 -9.57
C LEU A 222 8.62 10.60 -8.97
N LEU A 223 8.48 11.85 -9.39
CA LEU A 223 9.22 12.97 -8.81
C LEU A 223 8.88 13.16 -7.32
N TYR A 224 7.61 13.03 -6.97
CA TYR A 224 7.17 13.05 -5.57
C TYR A 224 7.81 11.91 -4.77
N VAL A 225 7.87 10.69 -5.33
CA VAL A 225 8.51 9.54 -4.69
C VAL A 225 10.00 9.75 -4.49
N VAL A 226 10.73 10.21 -5.51
CA VAL A 226 12.16 10.53 -5.40
C VAL A 226 12.43 11.48 -4.22
N LYS A 227 11.55 12.46 -4.01
CA LYS A 227 11.69 13.47 -2.96
C LYS A 227 11.28 12.97 -1.57
N ASN A 228 10.20 12.20 -1.47
CA ASN A 228 9.49 12.00 -0.19
C ASN A 228 9.42 10.54 0.28
N ASP A 229 9.74 9.55 -0.55
CA ASP A 229 9.65 8.16 -0.15
C ASP A 229 10.76 7.82 0.87
N PRO A 230 10.42 7.19 2.01
CA PRO A 230 11.40 6.87 3.04
C PRO A 230 12.43 5.83 2.58
N ASP A 231 12.07 4.96 1.62
CA ASP A 231 12.93 3.88 1.16
C ASP A 231 13.89 4.36 0.06
N LEU A 232 15.19 4.07 0.23
CA LEU A 232 16.21 4.49 -0.73
C LEU A 232 16.11 3.72 -2.06
N ALA A 233 15.81 2.43 -2.03
CA ALA A 233 15.72 1.63 -3.24
C ALA A 233 14.55 2.08 -4.12
N VAL A 234 13.41 2.41 -3.50
CA VAL A 234 12.24 2.98 -4.19
C VAL A 234 12.60 4.32 -4.83
N ARG A 235 13.29 5.22 -4.11
CA ARG A 235 13.75 6.50 -4.67
C ARG A 235 14.70 6.32 -5.85
N LEU A 236 15.69 5.43 -5.73
CA LEU A 236 16.65 5.18 -6.81
C LEU A 236 15.96 4.59 -8.04
N LYS A 237 15.03 3.66 -7.86
CA LYS A 237 14.29 3.08 -8.98
C LYS A 237 13.36 4.11 -9.65
N ALA A 238 12.71 4.99 -8.88
CA ALA A 238 11.93 6.08 -9.44
C ALA A 238 12.81 7.07 -10.23
N LEU A 239 14.02 7.35 -9.75
CA LEU A 239 14.98 8.21 -10.46
C LEU A 239 15.47 7.57 -11.76
N ASP A 240 15.76 6.28 -11.76
CA ASP A 240 16.15 5.47 -12.93
C ASP A 240 15.08 5.49 -14.03
N VAL A 241 13.80 5.45 -13.65
CA VAL A 241 12.69 5.55 -14.60
C VAL A 241 12.49 6.99 -15.14
N LEU A 242 12.95 8.00 -14.40
CA LEU A 242 12.83 9.41 -14.80
C LEU A 242 13.99 9.90 -15.70
N SER A 243 15.12 9.18 -15.73
CA SER A 243 16.32 9.52 -16.50
C SER A 243 16.24 9.05 -17.94
#